data_AF-A0A0P9CG67-F1
#
_entry.id   AF-A0A0P9CG67-F1
#
_cell.length_a   1.000
_cell.length_b   1.000
_cell.length_c   1.000
_cell.angle_alpha   90.00
_cell.angle_beta   90.00
_cell.angle_gamma   90.00
#
_symmetry.space_group_name_H-M   'P 1'
#
loop_
_entity.id
_entity.type
_entity.pdbx_description
1 polymer ?
#
loop_
_entity_poly.entity_id
_entity_poly.type
_entity_poly.pdbx_seq_one_letter_code
_entity_poly.pdbx_strand_id
1 'polypeptide(L)'
;MGTLHITFDIPGERALSSYFEHMYHVPDDFRDVWEPMAEDFWQQNEQTFASEGPGWRPLSSKYKAWKERHYPGMPILVRTGALKASLTEPYGEGVIYEVYPQELTLGSDLKTKNGYTLATLHQFGSVKVADHPPKRPPVQITGELQTRWNQRLATWLREEFAYEG
;
A
#
# COMPACT_ATOMS: atom_id res chain seq x y z
N MET A 1 -8.70 -10.05 -30.82
CA MET A 1 -9.14 -10.31 -29.44
C MET A 1 -7.90 -10.37 -28.58
N GLY A 2 -7.70 -9.36 -27.74
CA GLY A 2 -6.62 -9.27 -26.78
C GLY A 2 -7.09 -9.66 -25.39
N THR A 3 -6.13 -9.94 -24.53
CA THR A 3 -6.35 -10.30 -23.14
C THR A 3 -5.56 -9.34 -22.27
N LEU A 4 -6.24 -8.71 -21.31
CA LEU A 4 -5.59 -7.81 -20.37
C LEU A 4 -5.37 -8.54 -19.03
N HIS A 5 -4.11 -8.57 -18.62
CA HIS A 5 -3.67 -9.07 -17.33
C HIS A 5 -3.16 -7.89 -16.50
N ILE A 6 -3.81 -7.60 -15.38
CA ILE A 6 -3.31 -6.61 -14.42
C ILE A 6 -2.86 -7.35 -13.17
N THR A 7 -1.63 -7.11 -12.74
CA THR A 7 -1.08 -7.68 -11.51
C THR A 7 -0.85 -6.59 -10.48
N PHE A 8 -1.31 -6.84 -9.26
CA PHE A 8 -1.01 -6.02 -8.10
C PHE A 8 0.08 -6.69 -7.29
N ASP A 9 1.34 -6.26 -7.42
CA ASP A 9 2.44 -6.76 -6.59
C ASP A 9 2.51 -5.99 -5.27
N ILE A 10 2.35 -6.72 -4.17
CA ILE A 10 2.54 -6.17 -2.83
C ILE A 10 3.44 -7.11 -2.06
N PRO A 11 4.57 -6.59 -1.54
CA PRO A 11 5.47 -7.40 -0.74
C PRO A 11 4.73 -8.11 0.40
N GLY A 12 4.69 -9.44 0.34
CA GLY A 12 4.17 -10.28 1.42
C GLY A 12 2.67 -10.54 1.44
N GLU A 13 1.95 -10.09 0.40
CA GLU A 13 0.60 -10.52 0.14
C GLU A 13 0.54 -11.33 -1.16
N ARG A 14 -0.50 -12.16 -1.33
CA ARG A 14 -0.72 -12.80 -2.62
C ARG A 14 -1.13 -11.72 -3.59
N ALA A 15 -0.20 -11.35 -4.46
CA ALA A 15 -0.43 -10.47 -5.59
C ALA A 15 -1.66 -10.94 -6.36
N LEU A 16 -2.57 -10.00 -6.63
CA LEU A 16 -3.82 -10.27 -7.30
C LEU A 16 -3.68 -10.00 -8.78
N SER A 17 -4.12 -10.97 -9.58
CA SER A 17 -4.19 -10.82 -11.02
C SER A 17 -5.65 -10.70 -11.45
N SER A 18 -6.01 -9.57 -12.04
CA SER A 18 -7.29 -9.40 -12.70
C SER A 18 -7.14 -9.71 -14.18
N TYR A 19 -8.14 -10.41 -14.71
CA TYR A 19 -8.11 -11.00 -16.03
C TYR A 19 -9.36 -10.59 -16.78
N PHE A 20 -9.15 -9.89 -17.90
CA PHE A 20 -10.23 -9.43 -18.77
C PHE A 20 -10.09 -10.12 -20.12
N GLU A 21 -11.01 -11.04 -20.40
CA GLU A 21 -11.11 -11.70 -21.71
C GLU A 21 -11.97 -10.87 -22.66
N HIS A 22 -11.82 -11.16 -23.95
CA HIS A 22 -12.71 -10.69 -25.01
C HIS A 22 -12.63 -9.18 -25.31
N MET A 23 -11.53 -8.52 -24.94
CA MET A 23 -11.30 -7.12 -25.31
C MET A 23 -10.83 -7.03 -26.78
N TYR A 24 -11.44 -6.16 -27.58
CA TYR A 24 -11.02 -5.95 -28.98
C TYR A 24 -9.74 -5.11 -29.04
N HIS A 25 -9.69 -4.06 -28.23
CA HIS A 25 -8.54 -3.21 -27.99
C HIS A 25 -8.31 -3.14 -26.48
N VAL A 26 -7.05 -3.00 -26.05
CA VAL A 26 -6.70 -2.73 -24.65
C VAL A 26 -6.20 -1.28 -24.65
N PRO A 27 -6.67 -0.40 -23.74
CA PRO A 27 -6.18 0.97 -23.70
C PRO A 27 -4.67 0.98 -23.44
N ASP A 28 -3.95 1.91 -24.07
CA ASP A 28 -2.50 2.05 -23.85
C ASP A 28 -2.18 2.92 -22.63
N ASP A 29 -3.20 3.60 -22.09
CA ASP A 29 -3.12 4.53 -20.97
C ASP A 29 -4.32 4.36 -20.05
N PHE A 30 -4.10 4.01 -18.79
CA PHE A 30 -5.15 3.93 -17.77
C PHE A 30 -4.90 4.91 -16.60
N ARG A 31 -4.12 6.00 -16.80
CA ARG A 31 -3.76 6.91 -15.69
C ARG A 31 -4.96 7.46 -14.94
N ASP A 32 -6.05 7.65 -15.65
CA ASP A 32 -7.36 8.02 -15.12
C ASP A 32 -7.92 7.02 -14.08
N VAL A 33 -7.58 5.73 -14.17
CA VAL A 33 -7.97 4.72 -13.19
C VAL A 33 -6.94 4.53 -12.08
N TRP A 34 -5.66 4.78 -12.35
CA TRP A 34 -4.60 4.63 -11.35
C TRP A 34 -4.66 5.68 -10.25
N GLU A 35 -4.96 6.94 -10.60
CA GLU A 35 -5.02 8.02 -9.62
C GLU A 35 -6.04 7.75 -8.50
N PRO A 36 -7.32 7.40 -8.78
CA PRO A 36 -8.26 7.06 -7.72
C PRO A 36 -7.90 5.77 -6.96
N MET A 37 -7.17 4.83 -7.57
CA MET A 37 -6.68 3.64 -6.87
C MET A 37 -5.56 3.99 -5.88
N ALA A 38 -4.71 4.96 -6.21
CA ALA A 38 -3.72 5.50 -5.27
C ALA A 38 -4.38 6.20 -4.07
N GLU A 39 -5.47 6.93 -4.29
CA GLU A 39 -6.26 7.52 -3.19
C GLU A 39 -6.82 6.44 -2.26
N ASP A 40 -7.39 5.37 -2.82
CA ASP A 40 -7.90 4.24 -2.05
C ASP A 40 -6.77 3.58 -1.23
N PHE A 41 -5.54 3.49 -1.78
CA PHE A 41 -4.36 2.99 -1.06
C PHE A 41 -3.99 3.87 0.14
N TRP A 42 -3.89 5.19 -0.04
CA TRP A 42 -3.55 6.10 1.06
C TRP A 42 -4.62 6.09 2.16
N GLN A 43 -5.90 6.09 1.78
CA GLN A 43 -7.01 6.00 2.73
C GLN A 43 -6.98 4.69 3.52
N GLN A 44 -6.73 3.56 2.87
CA GLN A 44 -6.60 2.27 3.56
C GLN A 44 -5.42 2.28 4.54
N ASN A 45 -4.26 2.81 4.15
CA ASN A 45 -3.12 2.91 5.04
C ASN A 45 -3.40 3.85 6.24
N GLU A 46 -4.08 4.98 6.02
CA GLU A 46 -4.48 5.90 7.09
C GLU A 46 -5.35 5.19 8.12
N GLN A 47 -6.34 4.41 7.67
CA GLN A 47 -7.19 3.58 8.53
C GLN A 47 -6.38 2.51 9.27
N THR A 48 -5.43 1.86 8.60
CA THR A 48 -4.53 0.87 9.23
C THR A 48 -3.71 1.51 10.35
N PHE A 49 -3.12 2.69 10.13
CA PHE A 49 -2.37 3.40 11.18
C PHE A 49 -3.27 3.86 12.33
N ALA A 50 -4.46 4.38 12.03
CA ALA A 50 -5.41 4.86 13.03
C ALA A 50 -5.97 3.75 13.92
N SER A 51 -6.21 2.56 13.34
CA SER A 51 -6.72 1.37 14.07
C SER A 51 -5.62 0.55 14.74
N GLU A 52 -4.35 0.95 14.58
CA GLU A 52 -3.18 0.15 14.98
C GLU A 52 -3.16 -1.26 14.34
N GLY A 53 -3.63 -1.31 13.09
CA GLY A 53 -3.67 -2.49 12.23
C GLY A 53 -4.67 -3.56 12.64
N PRO A 54 -4.77 -4.65 11.87
CA PRO A 54 -5.71 -5.76 12.10
C PRO A 54 -5.21 -6.66 13.24
N GLY A 55 -5.19 -6.13 14.46
CA GLY A 55 -4.74 -6.86 15.64
C GLY A 55 -3.21 -7.00 15.70
N TRP A 56 -2.46 -5.96 15.34
CA TRP A 56 -1.02 -5.96 15.53
C TRP A 56 -0.67 -6.30 16.98
N ARG A 57 0.40 -7.07 17.14
CA ARG A 57 0.86 -7.46 18.48
C ARG A 57 1.17 -6.20 19.31
N PRO A 58 0.61 -6.08 20.53
CA PRO A 58 0.83 -4.93 21.38
C PRO A 58 2.31 -4.75 21.71
N LEU A 59 2.70 -3.51 22.05
CA LEU A 59 4.04 -3.23 22.54
C LEU A 59 4.32 -4.05 23.81
N SER A 60 5.55 -4.54 23.97
CA SER A 60 5.98 -5.08 25.26
C SER A 60 5.93 -3.99 26.32
N SER A 61 5.66 -4.32 27.58
CA SER A 61 5.53 -3.32 28.65
C SER A 61 6.76 -2.41 28.77
N LYS A 62 7.97 -2.98 28.60
CA LYS A 62 9.23 -2.24 28.59
C LYS A 62 9.30 -1.24 27.44
N TYR A 63 8.98 -1.67 26.22
CA TYR A 63 9.01 -0.78 25.05
C TYR A 63 7.89 0.25 25.09
N LYS A 64 6.70 -0.11 25.58
CA LYS A 64 5.59 0.83 25.81
C LYS A 64 6.00 1.93 26.78
N ALA A 65 6.59 1.59 27.93
CA ALA A 65 7.03 2.58 28.91
C ALA A 65 8.16 3.48 28.36
N TRP A 66 9.11 2.90 27.63
CA TRP A 66 10.14 3.69 26.95
C TRP A 66 9.51 4.65 25.93
N LYS A 67 8.61 4.14 25.08
CA LYS A 67 7.95 4.94 24.05
C LYS A 67 7.12 6.05 24.65
N GLU A 68 6.35 5.78 25.70
CA GLU A 68 5.55 6.80 26.39
C GLU A 68 6.41 7.93 26.95
N ARG A 69 7.63 7.63 27.43
CA ARG A 69 8.56 8.64 27.93
C ARG A 69 9.16 9.51 26.82
N HIS A 70 9.41 8.95 25.63
CA HIS A 70 10.15 9.64 24.55
C HIS A 70 9.23 10.17 23.44
N TYR A 71 8.06 9.57 23.27
CA TYR A 71 7.06 9.79 22.23
C TYR A 71 5.66 9.61 22.84
N PRO A 72 5.28 10.46 23.83
CA PRO A 72 4.03 10.32 24.57
C PRO A 72 2.82 10.33 23.63
N GLY A 73 1.88 9.41 23.87
CA GLY A 73 0.64 9.30 23.09
C GLY A 73 0.77 8.77 21.65
N MET A 74 1.96 8.34 21.21
CA MET A 74 2.15 7.92 19.81
C MET A 74 1.67 6.47 19.54
N PRO A 75 0.83 6.23 18.50
CA PRO A 75 0.32 4.91 18.12
C PRO A 75 1.42 3.90 17.81
N ILE A 76 1.18 2.59 17.96
CA ILE A 76 2.15 1.48 17.92
C ILE A 76 3.23 1.63 16.84
N LEU A 77 2.85 1.88 15.59
CA LEU A 77 3.76 1.97 14.43
C LEU A 77 4.24 3.39 14.11
N VAL A 78 3.86 4.38 14.92
CA VAL A 78 4.26 5.78 14.79
C VAL A 78 5.31 6.11 15.83
N ARG A 79 6.48 6.58 15.38
CA ARG A 79 7.53 7.15 16.27
C ARG A 79 7.77 8.62 15.95
N THR A 80 8.13 8.90 14.70
CA THR A 80 8.35 10.26 14.19
C THR A 80 7.24 10.73 13.23
N GLY A 81 6.35 9.83 12.80
CA GLY A 81 5.37 10.09 11.74
C GLY A 81 5.86 9.77 10.32
N ALA A 82 7.18 9.71 10.08
CA ALA A 82 7.74 9.58 8.73
C ALA A 82 7.24 8.35 7.96
N LEU A 83 7.18 7.16 8.59
CA LEU A 83 6.66 5.96 7.92
C LEU A 83 5.17 6.11 7.56
N LYS A 84 4.38 6.72 8.46
CA LYS A 84 2.96 6.96 8.22
C LYS A 84 2.80 7.88 7.02
N ALA A 85 3.43 9.07 7.06
CA ALA A 85 3.41 10.04 5.98
C ALA A 85 3.82 9.41 4.63
N SER A 86 4.90 8.60 4.62
CA SER A 86 5.37 7.94 3.39
C SER A 86 4.37 6.95 2.77
N LEU A 87 3.33 6.53 3.49
CA LEU A 87 2.33 5.56 3.05
C LEU A 87 0.90 6.14 3.00
N THR A 88 0.70 7.38 3.45
CA THR A 88 -0.63 8.02 3.53
C THR A 88 -0.69 9.36 2.79
N GLU A 89 0.44 9.84 2.28
CA GLU A 89 0.55 11.11 1.57
C GLU A 89 1.13 10.88 0.16
N PRO A 90 0.70 11.65 -0.84
CA PRO A 90 1.17 11.51 -2.22
C PRO A 90 2.58 12.06 -2.46
N TYR A 91 3.16 12.78 -1.50
CA TYR A 91 4.47 13.40 -1.60
C TYR A 91 5.15 13.45 -0.24
N GLY A 92 6.49 13.42 -0.22
CA GLY A 92 7.27 13.51 1.00
C GLY A 92 8.51 12.64 0.97
N GLU A 93 9.29 12.71 2.05
CA GLU A 93 10.45 11.83 2.23
C GLU A 93 9.99 10.38 2.30
N GLY A 94 10.58 9.53 1.47
CA GLY A 94 10.32 8.10 1.54
C GLY A 94 9.16 7.62 0.69
N VAL A 95 8.40 8.50 0.02
CA VAL A 95 7.20 8.14 -0.76
C VAL A 95 7.60 7.53 -2.10
N ILE A 96 7.00 6.39 -2.44
CA ILE A 96 6.98 5.86 -3.80
C ILE A 96 5.57 6.09 -4.34
N TYR A 97 5.46 6.95 -5.35
CA TYR A 97 4.25 7.18 -6.12
C TYR A 97 4.64 7.42 -7.58
N GLU A 98 4.60 6.35 -8.37
CA GLU A 98 4.97 6.38 -9.78
C GLU A 98 3.77 5.95 -10.62
N VAL A 99 3.41 6.79 -11.59
CA VAL A 99 2.23 6.60 -12.44
C VAL A 99 2.69 6.62 -13.89
N TYR A 100 2.63 5.46 -14.53
CA TYR A 100 2.93 5.27 -15.94
C TYR A 100 1.67 4.81 -16.70
N PRO A 101 1.64 4.90 -18.04
CA PRO A 101 0.47 4.53 -18.83
C PRO A 101 0.01 3.08 -18.70
N GLN A 102 0.78 2.17 -18.09
CA GLN A 102 0.38 0.78 -17.87
C GLN A 102 0.76 0.27 -16.46
N GLU A 103 1.22 1.15 -15.58
CA GLU A 103 1.76 0.76 -14.28
C GLU A 103 1.51 1.83 -13.22
N LEU A 104 1.17 1.38 -12.01
CA LEU A 104 1.11 2.19 -10.81
C LEU A 104 1.97 1.53 -9.73
N THR A 105 3.00 2.24 -9.28
CA THR A 105 3.87 1.80 -8.19
C THR A 105 3.61 2.66 -6.96
N LEU A 106 3.21 2.03 -5.86
CA LEU A 106 2.93 2.68 -4.58
C LEU A 106 3.73 2.03 -3.46
N GLY A 107 4.23 2.83 -2.53
CA GLY A 107 4.90 2.29 -1.37
C GLY A 107 5.78 3.30 -0.65
N SER A 108 6.78 2.76 0.04
CA SER A 108 7.72 3.56 0.81
C SER A 108 9.13 3.02 0.63
N ASP A 109 10.08 3.89 0.28
CA ASP A 109 11.51 3.60 0.22
C ASP A 109 12.26 4.08 1.49
N LEU A 110 11.53 4.59 2.49
CA LEU A 110 12.08 5.17 3.72
C LEU A 110 13.09 4.22 4.38
N LYS A 111 14.35 4.63 4.43
CA LYS A 111 15.46 3.80 4.90
C LYS A 111 15.67 3.92 6.41
N THR A 112 16.02 2.80 7.02
CA THR A 112 16.63 2.76 8.35
C THR A 112 18.10 3.17 8.26
N LYS A 113 18.71 3.49 9.41
CA LYS A 113 20.16 3.77 9.50
C LYS A 113 21.05 2.68 8.92
N ASN A 114 20.56 1.44 8.88
CA ASN A 114 21.30 0.28 8.39
C ASN A 114 20.93 -0.08 6.93
N GLY A 115 20.26 0.82 6.21
CA GLY A 115 19.96 0.67 4.78
C GLY A 115 18.71 -0.16 4.43
N TYR A 116 18.05 -0.79 5.41
CA TYR A 116 16.81 -1.52 5.17
C TYR A 116 15.62 -0.57 4.97
N THR A 117 14.71 -0.90 4.05
CA THR A 117 13.41 -0.21 3.93
C THR A 117 12.55 -0.49 5.16
N LEU A 118 12.11 0.57 5.85
CA LEU A 118 11.37 0.48 7.10
C LEU A 118 9.98 -0.15 6.89
N ALA A 119 9.28 0.18 5.79
CA ALA A 119 8.02 -0.45 5.43
C ALA A 119 8.18 -1.97 5.28
N THR A 120 9.20 -2.43 4.54
CA THR A 120 9.51 -3.86 4.37
C THR A 120 9.77 -4.57 5.70
N LEU A 121 10.55 -3.96 6.61
CA LEU A 121 10.80 -4.55 7.92
C LEU A 121 9.52 -4.79 8.72
N HIS A 122 8.55 -3.89 8.63
CA HIS A 122 7.27 -4.05 9.32
C HIS A 122 6.28 -4.93 8.54
N GLN A 123 6.34 -4.93 7.21
CA GLN A 123 5.54 -5.81 6.36
C GLN A 123 5.78 -7.29 6.66
N PHE A 124 7.05 -7.66 6.88
CA PHE A 124 7.44 -9.06 7.10
C PHE A 124 7.82 -9.37 8.54
N GLY A 125 8.12 -8.37 9.34
CA GLY A 125 8.93 -8.55 10.54
C GLY A 125 10.38 -8.87 10.17
N SER A 126 11.27 -8.88 11.16
CA SER A 126 12.66 -9.33 10.94
C SER A 126 13.28 -9.86 12.21
N VAL A 127 14.08 -10.91 12.08
CA VAL A 127 15.00 -11.42 13.13
C VAL A 127 16.47 -11.17 12.77
N LYS A 128 16.73 -10.49 11.64
CA LYS A 128 18.09 -10.24 11.12
C LYS A 128 18.63 -8.85 11.46
N VAL A 129 17.78 -7.96 11.94
CA VAL A 129 18.16 -6.60 12.37
C VAL A 129 18.12 -6.52 13.89
N ALA A 130 19.07 -5.82 14.51
CA ALA A 130 19.28 -5.85 15.97
C ALA A 130 18.02 -5.68 16.83
N ASP A 131 17.06 -4.88 16.38
CA ASP A 131 15.82 -4.58 17.12
C ASP A 131 14.69 -5.61 16.94
N HIS A 132 14.88 -6.62 16.09
CA HIS A 132 13.93 -7.68 15.74
C HIS A 132 12.45 -7.23 15.66
N PRO A 133 12.11 -6.28 14.76
CA PRO A 133 10.77 -5.72 14.73
C PRO A 133 9.73 -6.81 14.45
N PRO A 134 8.62 -6.86 15.21
CA PRO A 134 7.53 -7.76 14.90
C PRO A 134 6.86 -7.35 13.59
N LYS A 135 6.25 -8.33 12.90
CA LYS A 135 5.39 -8.08 11.74
C LYS A 135 4.19 -7.21 12.15
N ARG A 136 4.06 -6.06 11.50
CA ARG A 136 3.00 -5.05 11.64
C ARG A 136 2.75 -4.46 10.25
N PRO A 137 2.13 -5.21 9.33
CA PRO A 137 2.05 -4.84 7.93
C PRO A 137 1.20 -3.58 7.77
N PRO A 138 1.79 -2.44 7.39
CA PRO A 138 1.03 -1.21 7.16
C PRO A 138 0.23 -1.30 5.85
N VAL A 139 0.80 -1.94 4.82
CA VAL A 139 0.17 -2.12 3.51
C VAL A 139 -0.58 -3.43 3.46
N GLN A 140 -1.88 -3.35 3.18
CA GLN A 140 -2.76 -4.50 3.04
C GLN A 140 -3.80 -4.27 1.95
N ILE A 141 -4.00 -5.26 1.08
CA ILE A 141 -5.13 -5.33 0.17
C ILE A 141 -6.16 -6.23 0.79
N THR A 142 -7.10 -5.58 1.48
CA THR A 142 -8.30 -6.26 1.94
C THR A 142 -9.11 -6.74 0.73
N GLY A 143 -9.90 -7.79 0.92
CA GLY A 143 -10.82 -8.24 -0.13
C GLY A 143 -11.78 -7.14 -0.58
N GLU A 144 -12.16 -6.23 0.32
CA GLU A 144 -12.97 -5.06 0.02
C GLU A 144 -12.25 -4.06 -0.90
N LEU A 145 -11.01 -3.69 -0.57
CA LEU A 145 -10.20 -2.80 -1.39
C LEU A 145 -9.99 -3.38 -2.78
N GLN A 146 -9.68 -4.67 -2.86
CA GLN A 146 -9.56 -5.39 -4.11
C GLN A 146 -10.86 -5.36 -4.93
N THR A 147 -12.01 -5.68 -4.31
CA THR A 147 -13.31 -5.64 -5.01
C THR A 147 -13.59 -4.25 -5.57
N ARG A 148 -13.33 -3.21 -4.78
CA ARG A 148 -13.48 -1.82 -5.22
C ARG A 148 -12.57 -1.47 -6.41
N TRP A 149 -11.30 -1.87 -6.36
CA TRP A 149 -10.36 -1.66 -7.48
C TRP A 149 -10.80 -2.38 -8.75
N ASN A 150 -11.22 -3.63 -8.64
CA ASN A 150 -11.74 -4.40 -9.76
C ASN A 150 -13.00 -3.78 -10.37
N GLN A 151 -13.91 -3.28 -9.53
CA GLN A 151 -15.12 -2.59 -9.99
C GLN A 151 -14.79 -1.26 -10.68
N ARG A 152 -13.84 -0.50 -10.14
CA ARG A 152 -13.39 0.77 -10.74
C ARG A 152 -12.81 0.54 -12.13
N LEU A 153 -11.87 -0.40 -12.24
CA LEU A 153 -11.26 -0.79 -13.51
C LEU A 153 -12.28 -1.32 -14.51
N ALA A 154 -13.16 -2.25 -14.10
CA ALA A 154 -14.18 -2.78 -14.98
C ALA A 154 -15.18 -1.71 -15.45
N THR A 155 -15.46 -0.71 -14.61
CA THR A 155 -16.34 0.41 -14.98
C THR A 155 -15.65 1.34 -15.96
N TRP A 156 -14.42 1.76 -15.66
CA TRP A 156 -13.62 2.59 -16.55
C TRP A 156 -13.44 1.95 -17.94
N LEU A 157 -13.10 0.66 -18.00
CA LEU A 157 -13.01 -0.08 -19.26
C LEU A 157 -14.34 -0.07 -20.04
N ARG A 158 -15.48 -0.28 -19.37
CA ARG A 158 -16.79 -0.23 -20.04
C ARG A 158 -17.09 1.16 -20.60
N GLU A 159 -16.75 2.21 -19.87
CA GLU A 159 -16.97 3.59 -20.31
C GLU A 159 -16.11 3.91 -21.53
N GLU A 160 -14.81 3.63 -21.46
CA GLU A 160 -13.88 3.89 -22.57
C GLU A 160 -14.32 3.19 -23.87
N PHE A 161 -14.69 1.91 -23.79
CA PHE A 161 -15.16 1.15 -24.97
C PHE A 161 -16.61 1.45 -25.39
N ALA A 162 -17.43 2.05 -24.52
CA ALA A 162 -18.78 2.49 -24.90
C ALA A 162 -18.77 3.80 -25.69
N TYR A 163 -17.71 4.60 -25.61
CA TYR A 163 -17.57 5.86 -26.35
C TYR A 163 -16.86 5.71 -27.71
N GLU A 164 -16.28 4.54 -28.02
CA GLU A 164 -15.61 4.25 -29.30
C GLU A 164 -16.50 3.55 -30.35
N GLY A 165 -17.80 3.35 -30.08
CA GLY A 165 -18.78 2.70 -30.97
C GLY A 165 -19.83 3.65 -31.54
#